data_AF-A0A0A1PZG0-F1
#
_entry.id   AF-A0A0A1PZG0-F1
#
_cell.length_a   1.000
_cell.length_b   1.000
_cell.length_c   1.000
_cell.angle_alpha   90.00
_cell.angle_beta   90.00
_cell.angle_gamma   90.00
#
_symmetry.space_group_name_H-M   'P 1'
#
loop_
_entity.id
_entity.type
_entity.pdbx_description
1 polymer ?
#
loop_
_entity_poly.entity_id
_entity_poly.type
_entity_poly.pdbx_seq_one_letter_code
_entity_poly.pdbx_strand_id
1 'polypeptide(L)'
;MAQLPNGATAINETFGDWTVDCRIVEGRKGCIMQQSQGNQQTGQRSFAIELRVPQTMRTEGLLLMPFGLNLDQGVKLKIDEQDLGQGARFSTCVPTGCLVPISLPTVATEAMKKGTRLIVTGTTLSSGEAATFNVSLDGFAPALARLTELGS
;
A
#
# COMPACT_ATOMS: atom_id res chain seq x y z
N MET A 1 -8.95 -19.67 18.70
CA MET A 1 -9.80 -18.69 18.00
C MET A 1 -8.94 -17.48 17.73
N ALA A 2 -8.96 -16.91 16.51
CA ALA A 2 -8.27 -15.66 16.25
C ALA A 2 -8.89 -14.57 17.15
N GLN A 3 -8.07 -13.84 17.90
CA GLN A 3 -8.53 -12.83 18.85
C GLN A 3 -7.68 -11.57 18.67
N LEU A 4 -8.34 -10.41 18.64
CA LEU A 4 -7.67 -9.11 18.69
C LEU A 4 -7.56 -8.65 20.16
N PRO A 5 -6.65 -7.71 20.47
CA PRO A 5 -6.56 -7.10 21.80
C PRO A 5 -7.93 -6.79 22.41
N ASN A 6 -8.08 -7.09 23.70
CA ASN A 6 -9.30 -6.86 24.47
C ASN A 6 -10.58 -7.53 23.94
N GLY A 7 -10.46 -8.56 23.08
CA GLY A 7 -11.62 -9.26 22.52
C GLY A 7 -12.33 -8.51 21.40
N ALA A 8 -11.70 -7.49 20.80
CA ALA A 8 -12.26 -6.76 19.67
C ALA A 8 -12.46 -7.67 18.43
N THR A 9 -13.43 -7.33 17.59
CA THR A 9 -13.64 -7.98 16.28
C THR A 9 -13.05 -7.17 15.12
N ALA A 10 -12.78 -5.88 15.36
CA ALA A 10 -12.11 -4.98 14.45
C ALA A 10 -11.26 -3.94 15.21
N ILE A 11 -10.13 -3.55 14.62
CA ILE A 11 -9.28 -2.43 15.05
C ILE A 11 -9.09 -1.52 13.85
N ASN A 12 -9.24 -0.20 14.06
CA ASN A 12 -8.97 0.83 13.09
C ASN A 12 -8.22 1.96 13.80
N GLU A 13 -6.93 2.11 13.51
CA GLU A 13 -6.02 3.04 14.18
C GLU A 13 -5.27 3.88 13.14
N THR A 14 -5.15 5.18 13.37
CA THR A 14 -4.48 6.11 12.46
C THR A 14 -3.15 6.59 13.04
N PHE A 15 -2.11 6.59 12.20
CA PHE A 15 -0.75 7.02 12.49
C PHE A 15 -0.29 7.95 11.37
N GLY A 16 -0.29 9.26 11.59
CA GLY A 16 -0.03 10.23 10.52
C GLY A 16 -0.99 10.00 9.35
N ASP A 17 -0.44 9.76 8.16
CA ASP A 17 -1.19 9.51 6.94
C ASP A 17 -1.51 8.02 6.68
N TRP A 18 -1.22 7.14 7.64
CA TRP A 18 -1.46 5.69 7.53
C TRP A 18 -2.56 5.23 8.48
N THR A 19 -3.43 4.35 8.00
CA THR A 19 -4.43 3.67 8.84
C THR A 19 -4.14 2.18 8.90
N VAL A 20 -4.02 1.63 10.10
CA VAL A 20 -3.99 0.19 10.36
C VAL A 20 -5.43 -0.30 10.57
N ASP A 21 -5.86 -1.27 9.76
CA ASP A 21 -7.16 -1.91 9.87
C ASP A 21 -6.97 -3.42 10.03
N CYS A 22 -7.45 -3.96 11.15
CA CYS A 22 -7.44 -5.38 11.44
C CYS A 22 -8.85 -5.88 11.68
N ARG A 23 -9.24 -6.98 11.03
CA ARG A 23 -10.57 -7.59 11.19
C ARG A 23 -10.46 -9.10 11.29
N ILE A 24 -11.39 -9.69 12.01
CA ILE A 24 -11.61 -11.13 11.98
C ILE A 24 -12.67 -11.42 10.92
N VAL A 25 -12.27 -12.07 9.83
CA VAL A 25 -13.16 -12.48 8.73
C VAL A 25 -13.13 -14.00 8.65
N GLU A 26 -14.29 -14.64 8.78
CA GLU A 26 -14.42 -16.11 8.76
C GLU A 26 -13.45 -16.83 9.71
N GLY A 27 -13.25 -16.27 10.90
CA GLY A 27 -12.35 -16.83 11.92
C GLY A 27 -10.86 -16.64 11.65
N ARG A 28 -10.48 -15.93 10.57
CA ARG A 28 -9.09 -15.56 10.27
C ARG A 28 -8.86 -14.07 10.54
N LYS A 29 -7.76 -13.76 11.22
CA LYS A 29 -7.31 -12.39 11.44
C LYS A 29 -6.63 -11.87 10.17
N GLY A 30 -7.17 -10.82 9.58
CA GLY A 30 -6.57 -10.10 8.47
C GLY A 30 -6.24 -8.68 8.91
N CYS A 31 -4.97 -8.28 8.76
CA CYS A 31 -4.50 -6.95 9.09
C CYS A 31 -3.82 -6.30 7.88
N ILE A 32 -4.12 -5.04 7.65
CA ILE A 32 -3.47 -4.20 6.64
C ILE A 32 -3.13 -2.84 7.23
N MET A 33 -2.13 -2.17 6.66
CA MET A 33 -1.98 -0.73 6.76
C MET A 33 -2.18 -0.11 5.38
N GLN A 34 -2.86 1.03 5.31
CA GLN A 34 -3.26 1.60 4.03
C GLN A 34 -3.18 3.13 3.99
N GLN A 35 -3.05 3.65 2.77
CA GLN A 35 -3.22 5.05 2.42
C GLN A 35 -3.94 5.11 1.07
N SER A 36 -4.81 6.11 0.88
CA SER A 36 -5.51 6.31 -0.38
C SER A 36 -5.60 7.78 -0.76
N GLN A 37 -5.49 8.06 -2.05
CA GLN A 37 -5.69 9.37 -2.65
C GLN A 37 -6.97 9.35 -3.49
N GLY A 38 -7.66 10.48 -3.56
CA GLY A 38 -8.89 10.61 -4.33
C GLY A 38 -9.89 11.54 -3.64
N ASN A 39 -11.15 11.40 -4.02
CA ASN A 39 -12.23 12.20 -3.48
C ASN A 39 -13.01 11.39 -2.43
N GLN A 40 -12.82 11.76 -1.16
CA GLN A 40 -13.51 11.11 -0.04
C GLN A 40 -15.02 11.34 -0.05
N GLN A 41 -15.51 12.45 -0.61
CA GLN A 41 -16.94 12.77 -0.66
C GLN A 41 -17.69 11.84 -1.62
N THR A 42 -17.06 11.47 -2.73
CA THR A 42 -17.64 10.57 -3.74
C THR A 42 -17.24 9.11 -3.54
N GLY A 43 -16.32 8.83 -2.60
CA GLY A 43 -15.72 7.51 -2.41
C GLY A 43 -14.77 7.10 -3.55
N GLN A 44 -14.46 8.00 -4.48
CA GLN A 44 -13.60 7.71 -5.62
C GLN A 44 -12.13 7.68 -5.18
N ARG A 45 -11.50 6.50 -5.26
CA ARG A 45 -10.07 6.34 -5.05
C ARG A 45 -9.35 6.46 -6.39
N SER A 46 -8.50 7.47 -6.54
CA SER A 46 -7.62 7.61 -7.71
C SER A 46 -6.36 6.77 -7.56
N PHE A 47 -5.90 6.55 -6.34
CA PHE A 47 -4.76 5.70 -6.00
C PHE A 47 -4.97 5.11 -4.60
N ALA A 48 -4.54 3.88 -4.37
CA ALA A 48 -4.42 3.35 -3.01
C ALA A 48 -3.22 2.41 -2.89
N ILE A 49 -2.67 2.32 -1.69
CA ILE A 49 -1.68 1.34 -1.30
C ILE A 49 -2.18 0.62 -0.06
N GLU A 50 -2.15 -0.70 -0.09
CA GLU A 50 -2.38 -1.57 1.05
C GLU A 50 -1.16 -2.44 1.27
N LEU A 51 -0.66 -2.50 2.50
CA LEU A 51 0.47 -3.33 2.89
C LEU A 51 0.03 -4.31 3.98
N ARG A 52 0.57 -5.53 3.91
CA ARG A 52 0.39 -6.59 4.90
C ARG A 52 1.76 -7.19 5.22
N VAL A 53 1.94 -7.57 6.48
CA VAL A 53 3.13 -8.32 6.91
C VAL A 53 2.68 -9.77 7.12
N PRO A 54 2.79 -10.65 6.10
CA PRO A 54 2.60 -12.08 6.31
C PRO A 54 3.66 -12.60 7.30
N GLN A 55 3.52 -13.83 7.78
CA GLN A 55 4.55 -14.48 8.63
C GLN A 55 5.90 -14.74 7.89
N THR A 56 6.08 -14.21 6.68
CA THR A 56 7.35 -14.23 5.94
C THR A 56 8.12 -12.92 6.21
N MET A 57 9.44 -12.93 5.98
CA MET A 57 10.30 -11.75 6.20
C MET A 57 10.10 -10.58 5.21
N ARG A 58 8.98 -10.55 4.45
CA ARG A 58 8.70 -9.52 3.43
C ARG A 58 7.35 -8.88 3.68
N THR A 59 7.28 -7.57 3.43
CA THR A 59 6.01 -6.86 3.43
C THR A 59 5.41 -6.96 2.04
N GLU A 60 4.27 -7.63 1.94
CA GLU A 60 3.52 -7.75 0.70
C GLU A 60 2.54 -6.59 0.58
N GLY A 61 2.29 -6.14 -0.64
CA GLY A 61 1.44 -5.00 -0.88
C GLY A 61 0.64 -5.09 -2.17
N LEU A 62 -0.38 -4.25 -2.25
CA LEU A 62 -1.23 -4.09 -3.42
C LEU A 62 -1.44 -2.61 -3.67
N LEU A 63 -1.10 -2.16 -4.87
CA LEU A 63 -1.46 -0.83 -5.33
C LEU A 63 -2.74 -0.92 -6.16
N LEU A 64 -3.66 0.01 -5.93
CA LEU A 64 -4.75 0.33 -6.85
C LEU A 64 -4.33 1.56 -7.64
N MET A 65 -4.10 1.39 -8.93
CA MET A 65 -3.74 2.44 -9.87
C MET A 65 -4.98 2.84 -10.69
N PRO A 66 -5.08 4.09 -11.16
CA PRO A 66 -6.21 4.52 -11.97
C PRO A 66 -6.13 3.92 -13.39
N PHE A 67 -7.26 3.98 -14.09
CA PHE A 67 -7.33 3.61 -15.50
C PHE A 67 -6.58 4.62 -16.39
N GLY A 68 -6.37 4.23 -17.66
CA GLY A 68 -5.72 5.09 -18.66
C GLY A 68 -4.19 5.05 -18.62
N LEU A 69 -3.60 4.17 -17.81
CA LEU A 69 -2.16 3.88 -17.81
C LEU A 69 -1.80 2.82 -18.85
N ASN A 70 -0.55 2.86 -19.31
CA ASN A 70 0.05 1.84 -20.15
C ASN A 70 0.53 0.67 -19.28
N LEU A 71 -0.27 -0.40 -19.26
CA LEU A 71 -0.05 -1.58 -18.42
C LEU A 71 1.25 -2.32 -18.79
N ASP A 72 1.63 -2.33 -20.07
CA ASP A 72 2.82 -3.04 -20.57
C ASP A 72 4.12 -2.43 -20.02
N GLN A 73 4.11 -1.15 -19.66
CA GLN A 73 5.26 -0.49 -19.05
C GLN A 73 5.37 -0.71 -17.53
N GLY A 74 4.32 -1.21 -16.89
CA GLY A 74 4.28 -1.37 -15.44
C GLY A 74 4.35 -0.03 -14.70
N VAL A 75 4.81 -0.08 -13.44
CA VAL A 75 5.04 1.10 -12.60
C VAL A 75 6.45 1.08 -12.05
N LYS A 76 7.04 2.25 -11.85
CA LYS A 76 8.30 2.45 -11.13
C LYS A 76 8.02 2.91 -9.72
N LEU A 77 8.88 2.51 -8.78
CA LEU A 77 8.78 2.89 -7.37
C LEU A 77 10.08 3.57 -6.94
N LYS A 78 9.98 4.66 -6.18
CA LYS A 78 11.11 5.34 -5.54
C LYS A 78 10.79 5.67 -4.08
N ILE A 79 11.79 5.64 -3.21
CA ILE A 79 11.68 6.26 -1.89
C ILE A 79 12.49 7.55 -1.94
N ASP A 80 11.81 8.69 -1.77
CA ASP A 80 12.35 10.01 -2.02
C ASP A 80 12.97 10.09 -3.43
N GLU A 81 14.31 10.10 -3.55
CA GLU A 81 15.01 10.14 -4.84
C GLU A 81 15.61 8.79 -5.26
N GLN A 82 15.54 7.78 -4.41
CA GLN A 82 16.18 6.48 -4.62
C GLN A 82 15.24 5.47 -5.29
N ASP A 83 15.68 4.89 -6.42
CA ASP A 83 14.95 3.83 -7.12
C ASP A 83 14.80 2.56 -6.27
N LEU A 84 13.59 2.00 -6.28
CA LEU A 84 13.24 0.77 -5.60
C LEU A 84 13.11 -0.37 -6.62
N GLY A 85 14.25 -0.98 -6.93
CA GLY A 85 14.33 -2.10 -7.87
C GLY A 85 13.92 -1.72 -9.30
N GLN A 86 13.37 -2.70 -10.03
CA GLN A 86 12.98 -2.52 -11.44
C GLN A 86 11.53 -2.02 -11.62
N GLY A 87 10.81 -1.79 -10.52
CA GLY A 87 9.37 -1.52 -10.53
C GLY A 87 8.50 -2.78 -10.41
N ALA A 88 7.20 -2.63 -10.68
CA ALA A 88 6.21 -3.69 -10.55
C ALA A 88 5.26 -3.72 -11.76
N ARG A 89 4.62 -4.87 -11.98
CA ARG A 89 3.73 -5.12 -13.12
C ARG A 89 2.28 -5.17 -12.68
N PHE A 90 1.40 -4.69 -13.54
CA PHE A 90 -0.04 -4.86 -13.36
C PHE A 90 -0.41 -6.34 -13.42
N SER A 91 -1.28 -6.79 -12.53
CA SER A 91 -1.79 -8.17 -12.52
C SER A 91 -3.14 -8.29 -13.20
N THR A 92 -4.07 -7.37 -12.90
CA THR A 92 -5.43 -7.35 -13.43
C THR A 92 -6.06 -5.99 -13.21
N CYS A 93 -7.26 -5.77 -13.76
CA CYS A 93 -8.08 -4.61 -13.43
C CYS A 93 -9.45 -5.05 -12.89
N VAL A 94 -9.93 -4.27 -11.94
CA VAL A 94 -11.25 -4.38 -11.29
C VAL A 94 -12.03 -3.09 -11.57
N PRO A 95 -13.34 -3.00 -11.26
CA PRO A 95 -14.13 -1.81 -11.57
C PRO A 95 -13.59 -0.49 -10.99
N THR A 96 -12.79 -0.56 -9.92
CA THR A 96 -12.23 0.61 -9.24
C THR A 96 -10.82 1.01 -9.71
N GLY A 97 -10.17 0.22 -10.57
CA GLY A 97 -8.83 0.50 -11.06
C GLY A 97 -8.03 -0.75 -11.43
N CYS A 98 -6.74 -0.58 -11.70
CA CYS A 98 -5.83 -1.67 -12.02
C CYS A 98 -4.91 -1.99 -10.85
N LEU A 99 -4.74 -3.29 -10.59
CA LEU A 99 -4.02 -3.82 -9.45
C LEU A 99 -2.56 -4.08 -9.79
N VAL A 100 -1.66 -3.65 -8.91
CA VAL A 100 -0.22 -3.90 -9.00
C VAL A 100 0.25 -4.54 -7.69
N PRO A 101 0.46 -5.86 -7.63
CA PRO A 101 1.06 -6.49 -6.48
C PRO A 101 2.52 -6.07 -6.34
N ILE A 102 2.95 -5.78 -5.11
CA ILE A 102 4.33 -5.40 -4.78
C ILE A 102 4.83 -6.25 -3.61
N SER A 103 6.12 -6.55 -3.61
CA SER A 103 6.79 -7.23 -2.49
C SER A 103 7.98 -6.37 -2.07
N LEU A 104 7.90 -5.82 -0.87
CA LEU A 104 8.89 -4.90 -0.31
C LEU A 104 9.86 -5.71 0.56
N PRO A 105 11.15 -5.81 0.19
CA PRO A 105 12.15 -6.42 1.05
C PRO A 105 12.39 -5.57 2.30
N THR A 106 12.97 -6.17 3.35
CA THR A 106 13.27 -5.48 4.61
C THR A 106 14.04 -4.17 4.40
N VAL A 107 15.02 -4.15 3.48
CA VAL A 107 15.79 -2.93 3.15
C VAL A 107 14.89 -1.79 2.65
N ALA A 108 13.86 -2.10 1.86
CA ALA A 108 12.91 -1.10 1.38
C ALA A 108 12.04 -0.57 2.51
N THR A 109 11.51 -1.44 3.37
CA THR A 109 10.70 -1.00 4.51
C THR A 109 11.51 -0.20 5.53
N GLU A 110 12.79 -0.54 5.74
CA GLU A 110 13.69 0.25 6.59
C GLU A 110 14.01 1.62 5.98
N ALA A 111 14.13 1.71 4.66
CA ALA A 111 14.24 3.00 3.97
C ALA A 111 12.94 3.82 4.11
N MET A 112 11.77 3.19 3.95
CA MET A 112 10.47 3.86 4.11
C MET A 112 10.25 4.40 5.54
N LYS A 113 10.77 3.72 6.58
CA LYS A 113 10.72 4.24 7.96
C LYS A 113 11.48 5.54 8.16
N LYS A 114 12.44 5.86 7.29
CA LYS A 114 13.33 7.03 7.38
C LYS A 114 13.08 8.08 6.30
N GLY A 115 12.42 7.68 5.21
CA GLY A 115 12.12 8.55 4.07
C GLY A 115 10.88 9.41 4.29
N THR A 116 10.59 10.28 3.33
CA THR A 116 9.44 11.20 3.39
C THR A 116 8.29 10.79 2.50
N ARG A 117 8.59 10.21 1.33
CA ARG A 117 7.57 9.78 0.37
C ARG A 117 7.97 8.52 -0.39
N LEU A 118 7.01 7.64 -0.64
CA LEU A 118 7.09 6.60 -1.67
C LEU A 118 6.45 7.17 -2.94
N ILE A 119 7.21 7.24 -4.02
CA ILE A 119 6.77 7.75 -5.31
C ILE A 119 6.45 6.55 -6.21
N VAL A 120 5.23 6.50 -6.72
CA VAL A 120 4.80 5.50 -7.71
C VAL A 120 4.55 6.21 -9.02
N THR A 121 5.22 5.78 -10.10
CA THR A 121 5.10 6.38 -11.42
C THR A 121 4.62 5.34 -12.42
N GLY A 122 3.47 5.60 -13.05
CA GLY A 122 3.03 4.90 -14.26
C GLY A 122 3.20 5.78 -15.49
N THR A 123 2.98 5.22 -16.67
CA THR A 123 2.96 5.96 -17.93
C THR A 123 1.53 6.04 -18.45
N THR A 124 1.06 7.20 -18.90
CA THR A 124 -0.27 7.33 -19.52
C THR A 124 -0.31 6.62 -20.88
N LEU A 125 -1.44 5.99 -21.21
CA LEU A 125 -1.63 5.31 -22.49
C LEU A 125 -1.82 6.30 -23.65
N SER A 126 -2.43 7.47 -23.37
CA SER A 126 -2.78 8.47 -24.38
C SER A 126 -1.62 9.34 -24.82
N SER A 127 -0.85 9.90 -23.87
CA SER A 127 0.25 10.84 -24.15
C SER A 127 1.64 10.23 -24.00
N GLY A 128 1.77 9.08 -23.32
CA GLY A 128 3.08 8.51 -22.98
C GLY A 128 3.82 9.28 -21.88
N GLU A 129 3.12 10.18 -21.17
CA GLU A 129 3.68 10.99 -20.08
C GLU A 129 3.68 10.23 -18.76
N ALA A 130 4.51 10.69 -17.82
CA ALA A 130 4.57 10.12 -16.47
C ALA A 130 3.36 10.57 -15.63
N ALA A 131 2.59 9.60 -15.13
CA ALA A 131 1.60 9.81 -14.08
C ALA A 131 2.21 9.44 -12.72
N THR A 132 2.38 10.43 -11.85
CA THR A 132 3.09 10.27 -10.56
C THR A 132 2.15 10.39 -9.37
N PHE A 133 2.25 9.43 -8.45
CA PHE A 133 1.47 9.35 -7.21
C PHE A 133 2.43 9.35 -6.03
N ASN A 134 2.27 10.32 -5.12
CA ASN A 134 3.13 10.45 -3.95
C ASN A 134 2.42 9.90 -2.72
N VAL A 135 2.95 8.83 -2.15
CA VAL A 135 2.50 8.25 -0.88
C VAL A 135 3.29 8.89 0.24
N SER A 136 2.62 9.54 1.18
CA SER A 136 3.27 10.10 2.36
C SER A 136 3.81 8.97 3.25
N LEU A 137 5.02 9.14 3.79
CA LEU A 137 5.59 8.23 4.77
C LEU A 137 5.44 8.75 6.22
N ASP A 138 4.71 9.85 6.42
CA ASP A 138 4.39 10.33 7.76
C ASP A 138 3.55 9.30 8.52
N GLY A 139 4.03 8.87 9.67
CA GLY A 139 3.41 7.81 10.48
C GLY A 139 3.63 6.38 9.97
N PHE A 140 4.39 6.16 8.90
CA PHE A 140 4.66 4.81 8.36
C PHE A 140 5.33 3.87 9.38
N ALA A 141 6.37 4.34 10.07
CA ALA A 141 7.13 3.52 11.02
C ALA A 141 6.28 2.98 12.20
N PRO A 142 5.52 3.81 12.94
CA PRO A 142 4.65 3.30 14.00
C PRO A 142 3.48 2.46 13.46
N ALA A 143 2.91 2.78 12.29
CA ALA A 143 1.88 1.96 11.66
C ALA A 143 2.38 0.56 11.31
N LEU A 144 3.58 0.44 10.72
CA LEU A 144 4.17 -0.85 10.37
C LEU A 144 4.49 -1.68 11.63
N ALA A 145 4.99 -1.04 12.69
CA ALA A 145 5.22 -1.70 13.96
C ALA A 145 3.92 -2.26 14.56
N ARG A 146 2.85 -1.45 14.56
CA ARG A 146 1.53 -1.86 15.02
C ARG A 146 0.92 -2.97 14.17
N LEU A 147 1.05 -2.87 12.85
CA LEU A 147 0.61 -3.90 11.92
C LEU A 147 1.31 -5.24 12.20
N THR A 148 2.60 -5.21 12.51
CA THR A 148 3.38 -6.42 12.84
C THR A 148 2.94 -7.02 14.18
N GLU A 149 2.70 -6.19 15.19
CA GLU A 149 2.17 -6.61 16.49
C GLU A 149 0.81 -7.29 16.34
N LEU A 150 -0.11 -6.66 15.61
CA LEU A 150 -1.46 -7.17 15.40
C LEU A 150 -1.53 -8.34 14.41
N GLY A 151 -0.56 -8.45 13.48
CA GLY A 151 -0.49 -9.52 12.49
C GLY A 151 0.09 -10.83 13.02
N SER A 152 0.85 -10.77 14.13
CA SER A 152 1.47 -11.93 14.79
C SER A 152 0.49 -12.89 15.46
#